data_AF-A0A376NXM4-F1
#
_entry.id   AF-A0A376NXM4-F1
#
_cell.length_a   1.000
_cell.length_b   1.000
_cell.length_c   1.000
_cell.angle_alpha   90.00
_cell.angle_beta   90.00
_cell.angle_gamma   90.00
#
_symmetry.space_group_name_H-M   'P 1'
#
loop_
_entity.id
_entity.type
_entity.pdbx_description
1 polymer ?
#
loop_
_entity_poly.entity_id
_entity_poly.type
_entity_poly.pdbx_seq_one_letter_code
_entity_poly.pdbx_strand_id
1 'polypeptide(L)' 'MIFQQAVEDLIVENDRVVGAVTQMGLKFRAKAVVLTVGTFLDGKIHIGLDNYSGGRAGDPPVHSAFSPFA' A
#
# COMPACT_ATOMS: atom_id res chain seq x y z
N MET A 1 -5.20 8.31 -18.30
CA MET A 1 -5.50 9.12 -17.11
C MET A 1 -4.72 8.53 -15.95
N ILE A 2 -4.06 9.36 -15.13
CA ILE A 2 -3.29 8.92 -13.95
C ILE A 2 -3.93 9.58 -12.72
N PHE A 3 -4.06 8.83 -11.63
CA PHE A 3 -4.62 9.29 -10.36
C PHE A 3 -3.56 9.09 -9.26
N GLN A 4 -3.10 10.19 -8.65
CA GLN A 4 -2.02 10.16 -7.67
C GLN A 4 -2.59 10.18 -6.25
N GLN A 5 -2.60 9.01 -5.60
CA GLN A 5 -2.95 8.81 -4.20
C GLN A 5 -2.24 7.56 -3.66
N ALA A 6 -1.97 7.54 -2.36
CA ALA A 6 -1.53 6.32 -1.68
C ALA A 6 -2.70 5.32 -1.60
N VAL A 7 -2.40 4.04 -1.83
CA VAL A 7 -3.34 2.92 -1.61
C VAL A 7 -3.02 2.32 -0.25
N GLU A 8 -4.02 2.24 0.63
CA GLU A 8 -3.86 1.69 1.99
C GLU A 8 -4.51 0.31 2.15
N ASP A 9 -5.50 -0.03 1.31
CA ASP A 9 -6.21 -1.31 1.44
C ASP A 9 -6.70 -1.90 0.09
N LEU A 10 -7.02 -3.19 0.09
CA LEU A 10 -7.63 -3.93 -1.01
C LEU A 10 -9.08 -4.24 -0.69
N ILE A 11 -9.93 -4.19 -1.71
CA ILE A 11 -11.30 -4.68 -1.57
C ILE A 11 -11.29 -6.16 -1.89
N VAL A 12 -11.63 -7.00 -0.93
CA VAL A 12 -11.68 -8.46 -1.08
C VAL A 12 -13.13 -8.94 -0.93
N GLU A 13 -13.59 -9.74 -1.88
CA GLU A 13 -14.91 -10.39 -1.86
C GLU A 13 -14.72 -11.87 -2.22
N ASN A 14 -15.16 -12.80 -1.35
CA ASN A 14 -15.03 -14.25 -1.56
C ASN A 14 -13.60 -14.68 -1.94
N ASP A 15 -12.60 -14.30 -1.14
CA ASP A 15 -11.17 -14.56 -1.37
C ASP A 15 -10.60 -14.01 -2.69
N ARG A 16 -11.30 -13.07 -3.33
CA ARG A 16 -10.87 -12.43 -4.57
C ARG A 16 -10.72 -10.92 -4.39
N VAL A 17 -9.57 -10.40 -4.82
CA VAL A 17 -9.36 -8.95 -4.93
C VAL A 17 -10.25 -8.39 -6.05
N VAL A 18 -11.09 -7.42 -5.71
CA VAL A 18 -12.03 -6.73 -6.62
C VAL A 18 -11.80 -5.23 -6.71
N GLY A 19 -10.76 -4.71 -6.05
CA GLY A 19 -10.44 -3.29 -6.06
C GLY A 19 -9.40 -2.86 -5.04
N ALA A 20 -9.23 -1.55 -4.90
CA ALA A 20 -8.31 -0.91 -3.96
C ALA A 20 -8.95 0.33 -3.32
N VAL A 21 -8.49 0.66 -2.11
CA VAL A 21 -8.92 1.81 -1.32
C VAL A 21 -7.74 2.75 -1.14
N THR A 22 -7.93 4.03 -1.45
CA THR A 22 -6.90 5.04 -1.21
C THR A 22 -6.89 5.49 0.25
N GLN A 23 -5.82 6.15 0.68
CA GLN A 23 -5.71 6.79 1.98
C GLN A 23 -6.85 7.78 2.30
N MET A 24 -7.44 8.40 1.27
CA MET A 24 -8.60 9.28 1.43
C MET A 24 -9.95 8.53 1.48
N GLY A 25 -9.94 7.19 1.51
CA GLY A 25 -11.14 6.35 1.53
C GLY A 25 -11.83 6.17 0.17
N LEU A 26 -11.23 6.63 -0.94
CA LEU A 26 -11.79 6.42 -2.28
C LEU A 26 -11.65 4.96 -2.71
N LYS A 27 -12.72 4.39 -3.24
CA LYS A 27 -12.79 2.99 -3.67
C LYS A 27 -12.73 2.87 -5.19
N PHE A 28 -11.72 2.17 -5.69
CA PHE A 28 -11.59 1.83 -7.11
C PHE A 28 -11.86 0.35 -7.32
N ARG A 29 -12.92 -0.02 -8.06
CA ARG A 29 -13.17 -1.41 -8.44
C ARG A 29 -12.37 -1.79 -9.69
N ALA A 30 -11.82 -3.00 -9.71
CA ALA A 30 -11.04 -3.53 -10.81
C ALA A 30 -11.18 -5.06 -10.91
N LYS A 31 -11.04 -5.60 -12.13
CA LYS A 31 -11.05 -7.06 -12.34
C LYS A 31 -9.75 -7.74 -11.85
N ALA A 32 -8.67 -6.97 -11.79
CA ALA A 32 -7.36 -7.35 -11.30
C ALA A 32 -6.65 -6.12 -10.73
N VAL A 33 -5.84 -6.31 -9.70
CA VAL A 33 -4.98 -5.28 -9.09
C VAL A 33 -3.54 -5.77 -9.16
N VAL A 34 -2.62 -4.93 -9.64
CA VAL A 34 -1.19 -5.23 -9.71
C VAL A 34 -0.47 -4.36 -8.69
N LEU A 35 0.18 -5.00 -7.71
CA LEU A 35 0.94 -4.30 -6.69
C LEU A 35 2.41 -4.17 -7.12
N THR A 36 2.89 -2.93 -7.24
CA THR A 36 4.29 -2.59 -7.55
C THR A 36 4.88 -1.69 -6.46
N VAL A 37 4.57 -2.00 -5.21
CA VAL A 37 4.89 -1.20 -4.00
C VAL A 37 6.40 -0.99 -3.78
N GLY A 38 7.26 -1.77 -4.42
CA GLY A 38 8.71 -1.63 -4.29
C GLY A 38 9.16 -1.77 -2.83
N THR A 39 10.00 -0.84 -2.36
CA THR A 39 10.54 -0.80 -0.99
C THR A 39 9.62 -0.09 0.02
N PHE A 40 8.42 0.34 -0.40
CA PHE A 40 7.54 1.16 0.44
C PHE A 40 6.71 0.37 1.43
N LEU A 41 6.32 -0.87 1.09
CA LEU A 41 5.45 -1.69 1.92
C LEU A 41 6.17 -2.06 3.22
N ASP A 42 5.68 -1.52 4.33
CA ASP A 42 6.31 -1.63 5.66
C ASP A 42 7.82 -1.35 5.62
N GLY A 43 8.22 -0.43 4.74
CA GLY A 43 9.61 -0.09 4.47
C GLY A 43 10.30 0.48 5.71
N LYS A 44 11.51 -0.01 5.98
CA LYS A 44 12.38 0.44 7.07
C LYS A 44 13.75 0.80 6.52
N ILE A 45 14.22 2.00 6.84
CA ILE A 45 15.54 2.47 6.45
C ILE A 45 16.48 2.27 7.64
N HIS A 46 17.63 1.66 7.36
CA HIS A 46 18.67 1.34 8.32
C HIS A 46 19.89 2.23 8.07
N ILE A 47 20.30 3.04 9.06
CA ILE A 47 21.51 3.88 9.00
C ILE A 47 22.36 3.58 10.24
N GLY A 48 23.39 2.75 10.09
CA GLY A 48 24.17 2.29 11.22
C GLY A 48 23.28 1.53 12.23
N LEU A 49 23.15 2.08 13.44
CA LEU A 49 22.27 1.53 14.48
C LEU A 49 20.89 2.21 14.51
N ASP A 50 20.72 3.29 13.76
CA ASP A 50 19.47 4.04 13.69
C ASP A 50 18.54 3.45 12.64
N ASN A 51 17.25 3.48 12.96
CA ASN A 51 16.23 2.92 12.10
C ASN A 51 15.00 3.83 12.08
N TYR A 52 14.42 4.05 10.91
CA TYR A 52 13.17 4.80 10.77
C TYR A 52 12.33 4.21 9.64
N SER A 53 11.01 4.36 9.74
CA SER A 53 10.09 3.89 8.71
C SER A 53 10.18 4.80 7.48
N GLY A 54 10.25 4.22 6.29
CA GLY A 54 10.37 4.95 5.04
C GLY A 54 10.50 4.00 3.86
N GLY A 55 9.89 4.36 2.72
CA GLY A 55 10.04 3.58 1.50
C GLY A 55 11.32 3.93 0.74
N ARG A 56 11.67 5.21 0.73
CA ARG A 56 12.92 5.77 0.18
C ARG A 56 13.37 6.92 1.07
N ALA A 57 14.61 7.38 0.90
CA ALA A 57 15.11 8.53 1.67
C ALA A 57 14.22 9.76 1.46
N GLY A 58 13.58 10.24 2.53
CA GLY A 58 12.67 11.39 2.50
C GLY A 58 11.20 11.06 2.19
N ASP A 59 10.89 9.84 1.74
CA ASP A 59 9.52 9.42 1.47
C ASP A 59 8.94 8.60 2.65
N PRO A 60 7.69 8.87 3.07
CA PRO A 60 7.04 8.06 4.09
C PRO A 60 6.85 6.60 3.63
N PRO A 61 6.78 5.64 4.56
CA PRO A 61 6.41 4.27 4.23
C PRO A 61 4.94 4.21 3.77
N VAL A 62 4.58 3.14 3.07
CA VAL A 62 3.18 2.74 2.94
C VAL A 62 2.96 1.61 3.92
N HIS A 63 2.09 1.83 4.90
CA HIS A 63 1.70 0.78 5.84
C HIS A 63 0.67 -0.12 5.18
N SER A 64 0.93 -1.42 5.14
CA SER A 64 -0.10 -2.37 4.70
C SER A 64 -1.12 -2.62 5.80
N ALA A 65 -2.40 -2.38 5.53
CA ALA A 65 -3.50 -2.95 6.29
C ALA A 65 -4.12 -4.17 5.60
N PHE A 66 -3.47 -4.73 4.56
CA PHE A 66 -3.94 -5.89 3.79
C PHE A 66 -4.01 -7.15 4.66
N SER A 67 -5.04 -7.26 5.49
CA SER A 67 -5.38 -8.52 6.15
C SER A 67 -6.19 -9.35 5.16
N PRO A 68 -5.69 -10.50 4.70
CA PRO A 68 -6.49 -11.43 3.90
C PRO A 68 -7.67 -12.04 4.69
N PHE A 69 -7.81 -11.69 5.98
CA PHE A 69 -8.77 -12.26 6.92
C PHE A 69 -9.51 -11.21 7.79
N ALA A 70 -9.46 -9.92 7.44
CA ALA A 70 -10.27 -8.88 8.12
C ALA A 70 -11.56 -8.60 7.35
#